data_AF-A0A956J2P7-F1
#
_entry.id   AF-A0A956J2P7-F1
#
_cell.length_a   1.000
_cell.length_b   1.000
_cell.length_c   1.000
_cell.angle_alpha   90.00
_cell.angle_beta   90.00
_cell.angle_gamma   90.00
#
_symmetry.space_group_name_H-M   'P 1'
#
loop_
_entity.id
_entity.type
_entity.pdbx_description
1 polymer ?
#
loop_
_entity_poly.entity_id
_entity_poly.type
_entity_poly.pdbx_seq_one_letter_code
_entity_poly.pdbx_strand_id
1 'polypeptide(L)'
;GDPLAVRGGGAVAGQPRFDDLLAPDLLTLPLRSFIQKTGNALDGAYGMDLRSMRAQPLPQEMQGFKQQIAQLAMSYGIHNLEVLVAPHIGKAVQPASTNPPQLLIGKELLDAQDEAVLYFLVFRALKLIQANACALSRTAPIDLWPVVAALLSLFADNWQPQGADAKKFAVAQQRIRASLPRTLDDDVPVLALEVIGSIGNRASQLATSLHEWGNRTALLAIGDPRAALRAISGGELPEDDAERAKWVTRNAEARDLAVFSVSEKYAQARQALGL
;
A
#
# COMPACT_ATOMS: atom_id res chain seq x y z
N GLY A 1 -13.81 3.67 -27.61
CA GLY A 1 -14.94 4.36 -26.96
C GLY A 1 -14.37 5.51 -26.18
N ASP A 2 -14.94 6.70 -26.32
CA ASP A 2 -14.43 7.88 -25.60
C ASP A 2 -14.59 7.69 -24.09
N PRO A 3 -13.59 8.08 -23.27
CA PRO A 3 -13.66 7.92 -21.83
C PRO A 3 -14.75 8.83 -21.26
N LEU A 4 -15.80 8.23 -20.69
CA LEU A 4 -16.72 8.93 -19.81
C LEU A 4 -15.95 9.38 -18.57
N ALA A 5 -15.99 10.67 -18.25
CA ALA A 5 -15.42 11.19 -17.03
C ALA A 5 -16.23 10.65 -15.84
N VAL A 6 -15.71 9.62 -15.19
CA VAL A 6 -16.32 9.02 -14.00
C VAL A 6 -15.87 9.79 -12.78
N ARG A 7 -16.83 10.41 -12.07
CA ARG A 7 -16.54 11.15 -10.83
C ARG A 7 -16.01 10.21 -9.75
N GLY A 8 -14.92 10.60 -9.10
CA GLY A 8 -14.35 9.94 -7.93
C GLY A 8 -14.90 10.46 -6.59
N GLY A 9 -14.71 9.67 -5.53
CA GLY A 9 -15.15 9.98 -4.16
C GLY A 9 -14.20 10.88 -3.36
N GLY A 10 -13.03 11.19 -3.91
CA GLY A 10 -11.98 11.94 -3.24
C GLY A 10 -11.53 11.29 -1.92
N ALA A 11 -11.19 12.14 -0.95
CA ALA A 11 -10.70 11.80 0.38
C ALA A 11 -11.54 10.75 1.14
N VAL A 12 -12.85 10.71 0.92
CA VAL A 12 -13.80 9.82 1.62
C VAL A 12 -13.60 8.35 1.22
N ALA A 13 -13.06 8.09 0.02
CA ALA A 13 -12.81 6.72 -0.47
C ALA A 13 -11.81 5.95 0.41
N GLY A 14 -10.95 6.65 1.16
CA GLY A 14 -9.97 6.06 2.07
C GLY A 14 -10.50 5.64 3.44
N GLN A 15 -11.79 5.81 3.71
CA GLN A 15 -12.35 5.50 5.03
C GLN A 15 -12.43 3.99 5.27
N PRO A 16 -12.12 3.50 6.49
CA PRO A 16 -12.10 2.07 6.80
C PRO A 16 -13.41 1.32 6.51
N ARG A 17 -14.56 2.02 6.47
CA ARG A 17 -15.86 1.43 6.11
C ARG A 17 -15.91 0.82 4.71
N PHE A 18 -15.00 1.21 3.81
CA PHE A 18 -14.92 0.65 2.47
C PHE A 18 -14.02 -0.58 2.40
N ASP A 19 -13.29 -0.92 3.47
CA ASP A 19 -12.22 -1.91 3.39
C ASP A 19 -12.72 -3.32 3.06
N ASP A 20 -13.94 -3.67 3.49
CA ASP A 20 -14.52 -4.97 3.14
C ASP A 20 -14.91 -5.09 1.65
N LEU A 21 -15.10 -3.96 0.97
CA LEU A 21 -15.34 -3.89 -0.48
C LEU A 21 -14.02 -3.78 -1.26
N LEU A 22 -13.03 -3.09 -0.70
CA LEU A 22 -11.80 -2.73 -1.40
C LEU A 22 -10.66 -3.74 -1.20
N ALA A 23 -10.56 -4.36 -0.03
CA ALA A 23 -9.48 -5.29 0.28
C ALA A 23 -9.57 -6.54 -0.62
N PRO A 24 -8.45 -6.99 -1.22
CA PRO A 24 -8.37 -8.30 -1.85
C PRO A 24 -8.64 -9.42 -0.85
N ASP A 25 -9.09 -10.57 -1.32
CA ASP A 25 -9.51 -11.67 -0.45
C ASP A 25 -8.38 -12.25 0.41
N LEU A 26 -7.11 -12.06 0.00
CA LEU A 26 -5.95 -12.39 0.82
C LEU A 26 -5.88 -11.53 2.10
N LEU A 27 -6.29 -10.26 2.02
CA LEU A 27 -6.32 -9.31 3.13
C LEU A 27 -7.60 -9.46 3.95
N THR A 28 -7.75 -10.63 4.56
CA THR A 28 -8.83 -10.92 5.50
C THR A 28 -8.86 -9.91 6.65
N LEU A 29 -10.00 -9.78 7.32
CA LEU A 29 -10.12 -8.90 8.48
C LEU A 29 -9.07 -9.21 9.57
N PRO A 30 -8.82 -10.49 9.94
CA PRO A 30 -7.77 -10.82 10.89
C PRO A 30 -6.38 -10.38 10.45
N LEU A 31 -6.04 -10.56 9.17
CA LEU A 31 -4.75 -10.14 8.63
C LEU A 31 -4.60 -8.61 8.64
N ARG A 32 -5.63 -7.87 8.23
CA ARG A 32 -5.62 -6.41 8.28
C ARG A 32 -5.46 -5.89 9.70
N SER A 33 -6.23 -6.43 10.66
CA SER A 33 -6.12 -6.08 12.07
C SER A 33 -4.75 -6.42 12.66
N PHE A 34 -4.19 -7.59 12.30
CA PHE A 34 -2.86 -7.98 12.71
C PHE A 34 -1.78 -7.02 12.19
N ILE A 35 -1.81 -6.68 10.89
CA ILE A 35 -0.88 -5.72 10.29
C ILE A 35 -1.05 -4.34 10.94
N GLN A 36 -2.28 -3.90 11.19
CA GLN A 36 -2.53 -2.63 11.86
C GLN A 36 -1.82 -2.55 13.22
N LYS A 37 -1.84 -3.63 14.00
CA LYS A 37 -1.26 -3.64 15.36
C LYS A 37 0.25 -3.89 15.40
N THR A 38 0.79 -4.52 14.37
CA THR A 38 2.19 -4.98 14.36
C THR A 38 3.08 -4.27 13.34
N GLY A 39 2.49 -3.55 12.39
CA GLY A 39 3.18 -2.93 11.27
C GLY A 39 4.27 -1.94 11.67
N ASN A 40 4.09 -1.21 12.78
CA ASN A 40 5.12 -0.32 13.32
C ASN A 40 6.41 -1.07 13.72
N ALA A 41 6.31 -2.32 14.21
CA ALA A 41 7.48 -3.13 14.51
C ALA A 41 8.22 -3.55 13.23
N LEU A 42 7.47 -3.79 12.14
CA LEU A 42 8.06 -4.06 10.83
C LEU A 42 8.74 -2.81 10.26
N ASP A 43 8.15 -1.64 10.41
CA ASP A 43 8.78 -0.37 9.98
C ASP A 43 10.06 -0.08 10.78
N GLY A 44 10.09 -0.37 12.09
CA GLY A 44 11.32 -0.28 12.88
C GLY A 44 12.40 -1.26 12.42
N ALA A 45 12.01 -2.48 12.02
CA ALA A 45 12.93 -3.53 11.60
C ALA A 45 13.41 -3.40 10.14
N TYR A 46 12.59 -2.81 9.27
CA TYR A 46 12.75 -2.72 7.80
C TYR A 46 12.51 -1.30 7.26
N GLY A 47 12.89 -0.31 8.07
CA GLY A 47 12.79 1.11 7.72
C GLY A 47 13.50 1.44 6.41
N MET A 48 12.95 2.42 5.70
CA MET A 48 13.57 2.94 4.48
C MET A 48 14.79 3.79 4.83
N ASP A 49 15.92 3.55 4.17
CA ASP A 49 17.09 4.42 4.31
C ASP A 49 16.94 5.67 3.44
N LEU A 50 16.24 6.67 4.00
CA LEU A 50 15.97 7.95 3.36
C LEU A 50 17.25 8.71 2.98
N ARG A 51 18.36 8.51 3.71
CA ARG A 51 19.64 9.16 3.40
C ARG A 51 20.25 8.57 2.14
N SER A 52 20.28 7.24 2.04
CA SER A 52 20.74 6.55 0.83
C SER A 52 19.88 6.89 -0.39
N MET A 53 18.59 7.18 -0.18
CA MET A 53 17.68 7.65 -1.24
C MET A 53 17.80 9.14 -1.56
N ARG A 54 18.63 9.89 -0.83
CA ARG A 54 18.75 11.36 -0.94
C ARG A 54 17.40 12.06 -0.80
N ALA A 55 16.54 11.55 0.08
CA ALA A 55 15.25 12.14 0.36
C ALA A 55 15.43 13.52 1.01
N GLN A 56 14.70 14.52 0.51
CA GLN A 56 14.71 15.88 1.02
C GLN A 56 13.27 16.38 1.23
N PRO A 57 13.02 17.31 2.17
CA PRO A 57 11.72 17.96 2.26
C PRO A 57 11.30 18.61 0.93
N LEU A 58 9.99 18.69 0.69
CA LEU A 58 9.47 19.46 -0.44
C LEU A 58 10.00 20.91 -0.44
N PRO A 59 10.33 21.49 -1.61
CA PRO A 59 10.71 22.89 -1.75
C PRO A 59 9.65 23.86 -1.19
N GLN A 60 10.07 25.05 -0.76
CA GLN A 60 9.15 26.04 -0.17
C GLN A 60 8.13 26.59 -1.16
N GLU A 61 8.42 26.52 -2.46
CA GLU A 61 7.50 26.91 -3.52
C GLU A 61 6.30 25.97 -3.59
N MET A 62 6.42 24.73 -3.06
CA MET A 62 5.38 23.70 -3.09
C MET A 62 4.58 23.60 -1.78
N GLN A 63 4.57 24.65 -0.95
CA GLN A 63 3.86 24.60 0.34
C GLN A 63 2.34 24.39 0.20
N GLY A 64 1.71 24.97 -0.84
CA GLY A 64 0.29 24.72 -1.12
C GLY A 64 0.00 23.24 -1.40
N PHE A 65 0.85 22.60 -2.23
CA PHE A 65 0.76 21.18 -2.52
C PHE A 65 1.01 20.32 -1.27
N LYS A 66 2.01 20.67 -0.45
CA LYS A 66 2.27 20.00 0.84
C LYS A 66 1.05 20.06 1.77
N GLN A 67 0.38 21.22 1.84
CA GLN A 67 -0.84 21.39 2.65
C GLN A 67 -2.00 20.56 2.11
N GLN A 68 -2.16 20.46 0.79
CA GLN A 68 -3.18 19.60 0.17
C GLN A 68 -2.96 18.12 0.51
N ILE A 69 -1.72 17.61 0.40
CA ILE A 69 -1.40 16.23 0.81
C ILE A 69 -1.65 16.04 2.30
N ALA A 70 -1.26 17.00 3.15
CA ALA A 70 -1.48 16.90 4.59
C ALA A 70 -2.98 16.87 4.94
N GLN A 71 -3.81 17.68 4.27
CA GLN A 71 -5.27 17.65 4.43
C GLN A 71 -5.86 16.31 3.99
N LEU A 72 -5.37 15.77 2.88
CA LEU A 72 -5.76 14.46 2.42
C LEU A 72 -5.34 13.37 3.42
N ALA A 73 -4.13 13.42 3.96
CA ALA A 73 -3.65 12.48 4.98
C ALA A 73 -4.53 12.51 6.24
N MET A 74 -4.99 13.69 6.67
CA MET A 74 -5.92 13.80 7.79
C MET A 74 -7.24 13.06 7.56
N SER A 75 -7.75 12.99 6.33
CA SER A 75 -8.96 12.20 6.04
C SER A 75 -8.75 10.69 6.16
N TYR A 76 -7.49 10.24 6.14
CA TYR A 76 -7.08 8.86 6.39
C TYR A 76 -6.79 8.61 7.88
N GLY A 77 -6.91 9.62 8.75
CA GLY A 77 -6.50 9.55 10.16
C GLY A 77 -4.99 9.66 10.36
N ILE A 78 -4.26 10.11 9.34
CA ILE A 78 -2.80 10.27 9.38
C ILE A 78 -2.48 11.71 9.77
N HIS A 79 -1.85 11.88 10.92
CA HIS A 79 -1.44 13.18 11.45
C HIS A 79 0.06 13.39 11.26
N ASN A 80 0.48 14.65 11.12
CA ASN A 80 1.89 15.03 11.01
C ASN A 80 2.65 14.31 9.88
N LEU A 81 1.99 14.07 8.75
CA LEU A 81 2.63 13.44 7.59
C LEU A 81 3.79 14.31 7.10
N GLU A 82 4.98 13.71 7.04
CA GLU A 82 6.13 14.30 6.38
C GLU A 82 6.17 13.88 4.91
N VAL A 83 6.23 14.87 4.01
CA VAL A 83 6.32 14.64 2.57
C VAL A 83 7.72 14.99 2.09
N LEU A 84 8.38 13.99 1.52
CA LEU A 84 9.75 14.02 1.05
C LEU A 84 9.80 13.81 -0.46
N VAL A 85 10.89 14.26 -1.09
CA VAL A 85 11.19 14.06 -2.50
C VAL A 85 12.52 13.34 -2.64
N ALA A 86 12.58 12.33 -3.51
CA ALA A 86 13.82 11.63 -3.87
C ALA A 86 14.07 11.65 -5.39
N PRO A 87 15.32 11.84 -5.84
CA PRO A 87 15.66 11.91 -7.26
C PRO A 87 15.67 10.56 -7.99
N HIS A 88 15.71 9.42 -7.27
CA HIS A 88 16.03 8.12 -7.87
C HIS A 88 14.94 7.05 -7.67
N ILE A 89 13.70 7.45 -7.41
CA ILE A 89 12.57 6.51 -7.32
C ILE A 89 11.63 6.55 -8.54
N GLY A 90 11.98 7.32 -9.58
CA GLY A 90 11.22 7.45 -10.82
C GLY A 90 9.87 8.16 -10.65
N LYS A 91 8.90 7.87 -11.53
CA LYS A 91 7.52 8.36 -11.45
C LYS A 91 6.68 7.59 -10.42
N ALA A 92 7.09 7.64 -9.15
CA ALA A 92 6.48 6.85 -8.08
C ALA A 92 6.20 7.67 -6.81
N VAL A 93 5.28 7.16 -5.98
CA VAL A 93 5.09 7.57 -4.59
C VAL A 93 5.23 6.32 -3.72
N GLN A 94 6.10 6.37 -2.71
CA GLN A 94 6.35 5.27 -1.80
C GLN A 94 5.92 5.63 -0.36
N PRO A 95 5.18 4.74 0.33
CA PRO A 95 4.94 4.86 1.76
C PRO A 95 6.22 4.47 2.51
N ALA A 96 6.93 5.46 3.05
CA ALA A 96 8.26 5.25 3.61
C ALA A 96 8.20 4.72 5.05
N SER A 97 7.32 5.27 5.86
CA SER A 97 7.14 4.92 7.26
C SER A 97 5.72 5.24 7.72
N THR A 98 5.25 4.49 8.72
CA THR A 98 3.98 4.71 9.43
C THR A 98 4.18 5.57 10.69
N ASN A 99 5.33 5.46 11.36
CA ASN A 99 5.60 6.15 12.62
C ASN A 99 7.06 6.64 12.74
N PRO A 100 7.33 7.96 12.60
CA PRO A 100 6.39 8.98 12.15
C PRO A 100 5.95 8.71 10.69
N PRO A 101 4.74 9.14 10.28
CA PRO A 101 4.25 8.87 8.94
C PRO A 101 5.02 9.68 7.90
N GLN A 102 5.55 8.98 6.89
CA GLN A 102 6.40 9.57 5.86
C GLN A 102 5.99 9.10 4.46
N LEU A 103 5.87 10.06 3.54
CA LEU A 103 5.55 9.85 2.14
C LEU A 103 6.73 10.30 1.28
N LEU A 104 7.26 9.42 0.43
CA LEU A 104 8.36 9.74 -0.47
C LEU A 104 7.85 9.84 -1.91
N ILE A 105 8.05 10.99 -2.55
CA ILE A 105 7.63 11.27 -3.93
C ILE A 105 8.85 11.35 -4.83
N GLY A 106 8.78 10.73 -6.02
CA GLY A 106 9.85 10.82 -6.99
C GLY A 106 9.91 12.20 -7.64
N LYS A 107 11.11 12.77 -7.78
CA LYS A 107 11.30 14.06 -8.43
C LYS A 107 10.74 14.06 -9.86
N GLU A 108 10.97 12.98 -10.61
CA GLU A 108 10.46 12.81 -11.98
C GLU A 108 8.91 12.86 -12.05
N LEU A 109 8.21 12.37 -11.02
CA LEU A 109 6.75 12.46 -10.95
C LEU A 109 6.29 13.91 -10.79
N LEU A 110 6.97 14.68 -9.94
CA LEU A 110 6.65 16.09 -9.71
C LEU A 110 6.94 16.93 -10.96
N ASP A 111 8.08 16.68 -11.61
CA ASP A 111 8.50 17.40 -12.80
C ASP A 111 7.58 17.11 -14.01
N ALA A 112 6.95 15.92 -14.07
CA ALA A 112 6.02 15.55 -15.13
C ALA A 112 4.65 16.29 -15.07
N GLN A 113 4.31 16.89 -13.93
CA GLN A 113 3.08 17.67 -13.72
C GLN A 113 1.77 16.96 -14.09
N ASP A 114 1.75 15.62 -14.01
CA ASP A 114 0.56 14.81 -14.21
C ASP A 114 -0.19 14.62 -12.89
N GLU A 115 -1.04 15.58 -12.54
CA GLU A 115 -1.76 15.59 -11.26
C GLU A 115 -2.61 14.33 -11.06
N ALA A 116 -3.22 13.79 -12.11
CA ALA A 116 -4.08 12.61 -11.99
C ALA A 116 -3.28 11.36 -11.58
N VAL A 117 -2.10 11.16 -12.17
CA VAL A 117 -1.18 10.07 -11.80
C VAL A 117 -0.60 10.31 -10.39
N LEU A 118 -0.18 11.54 -10.11
CA LEU A 118 0.35 11.93 -8.81
C LEU A 118 -0.65 11.66 -7.68
N TYR A 119 -1.87 12.17 -7.79
CA TYR A 119 -2.88 11.97 -6.75
C TYR A 119 -3.31 10.51 -6.63
N PHE A 120 -3.42 9.76 -7.73
CA PHE A 120 -3.67 8.31 -7.65
C PHE A 120 -2.62 7.60 -6.79
N LEU A 121 -1.33 7.88 -7.05
CA LEU A 121 -0.23 7.30 -6.28
C LEU A 121 -0.19 7.78 -4.82
N VAL A 122 -0.58 9.04 -4.56
CA VAL A 122 -0.74 9.57 -3.19
C VAL A 122 -1.85 8.82 -2.45
N PHE A 123 -3.05 8.68 -3.03
CA PHE A 123 -4.16 7.93 -2.40
C PHE A 123 -3.76 6.47 -2.10
N ARG A 124 -3.08 5.80 -3.05
CA ARG A 124 -2.54 4.45 -2.87
C ARG A 124 -1.60 4.40 -1.66
N ALA A 125 -0.63 5.31 -1.60
CA ALA A 125 0.37 5.32 -0.55
C ALA A 125 -0.21 5.68 0.83
N LEU A 126 -1.16 6.63 0.89
CA LEU A 126 -1.86 6.97 2.13
C LEU A 126 -2.67 5.79 2.66
N LYS A 127 -3.28 4.97 1.79
CA LYS A 127 -3.96 3.75 2.22
C LYS A 127 -3.00 2.76 2.88
N LEU A 128 -1.81 2.60 2.32
CA LEU A 128 -0.77 1.72 2.87
C LEU A 128 -0.21 2.22 4.21
N ILE A 129 -0.06 3.55 4.36
CA ILE A 129 0.31 4.17 5.64
C ILE A 129 -0.80 3.96 6.67
N GLN A 130 -2.07 4.22 6.31
CA GLN A 130 -3.22 4.02 7.20
C GLN A 130 -3.30 2.57 7.71
N ALA A 131 -2.97 1.61 6.85
CA ALA A 131 -2.96 0.18 7.17
C ALA A 131 -1.72 -0.31 7.94
N ASN A 132 -0.77 0.58 8.29
CA ASN A 132 0.54 0.25 8.86
C ASN A 132 1.33 -0.78 8.02
N ALA A 133 1.19 -0.72 6.70
CA ALA A 133 1.70 -1.74 5.78
C ALA A 133 2.97 -1.32 5.01
N CYS A 134 3.62 -0.22 5.40
CA CYS A 134 4.75 0.37 4.68
C CYS A 134 5.87 -0.64 4.39
N ALA A 135 6.45 -1.26 5.43
CA ALA A 135 7.50 -2.28 5.27
C ALA A 135 7.07 -3.48 4.39
N LEU A 136 5.89 -4.06 4.62
CA LEU A 136 5.41 -5.22 3.87
C LEU A 136 5.21 -4.89 2.39
N SER A 137 4.63 -3.73 2.09
CA SER A 137 4.39 -3.30 0.71
C SER A 137 5.69 -3.15 -0.11
N ARG A 138 6.81 -2.85 0.56
CA ARG A 138 8.14 -2.67 -0.08
C ARG A 138 9.02 -3.93 -0.03
N THR A 139 8.59 -4.97 0.66
CA THR A 139 9.39 -6.18 0.85
C THR A 139 9.36 -7.02 -0.43
N ALA A 140 10.54 -7.44 -0.90
CA ALA A 140 10.64 -8.26 -2.09
C ALA A 140 9.90 -9.60 -1.92
N PRO A 141 9.29 -10.17 -2.97
CA PRO A 141 8.50 -11.40 -2.84
C PRO A 141 9.25 -12.59 -2.22
N ILE A 142 10.55 -12.70 -2.48
CA ILE A 142 11.42 -13.76 -1.94
C ILE A 142 11.74 -13.61 -0.45
N ASP A 143 11.54 -12.40 0.10
CA ASP A 143 11.80 -12.09 1.50
C ASP A 143 10.50 -12.01 2.33
N LEU A 144 9.34 -11.86 1.66
CA LEU A 144 8.04 -11.71 2.32
C LEU A 144 7.73 -12.86 3.28
N TRP A 145 7.86 -14.11 2.82
CA TRP A 145 7.49 -15.24 3.69
C TRP A 145 8.38 -15.34 4.94
N PRO A 146 9.72 -15.30 4.85
CA PRO A 146 10.58 -15.23 6.03
C PRO A 146 10.23 -14.08 7.00
N VAL A 147 9.89 -12.90 6.50
CA VAL A 147 9.53 -11.73 7.32
C VAL A 147 8.19 -11.95 8.05
N VAL A 148 7.16 -12.34 7.32
CA VAL A 148 5.82 -12.58 7.88
C VAL A 148 5.84 -13.73 8.87
N ALA A 149 6.53 -14.83 8.54
CA ALA A 149 6.66 -15.96 9.43
C ALA A 149 7.44 -15.61 10.69
N ALA A 150 8.50 -14.82 10.58
CA ALA A 150 9.25 -14.34 11.74
C ALA A 150 8.35 -13.51 12.67
N LEU A 151 7.55 -12.59 12.14
CA LEU A 151 6.60 -11.81 12.92
C LEU A 151 5.56 -12.70 13.63
N LEU A 152 4.92 -13.62 12.90
CA LEU A 152 3.89 -14.51 13.45
C LEU A 152 4.46 -15.43 14.54
N SER A 153 5.70 -15.91 14.39
CA SER A 153 6.38 -16.76 15.37
C SER A 153 6.63 -16.09 16.73
N LEU A 154 6.59 -14.75 16.79
CA LEU A 154 6.72 -14.02 18.06
C LEU A 154 5.47 -14.12 18.94
N PHE A 155 4.35 -14.60 18.37
CA PHE A 155 3.06 -14.70 19.04
C PHE A 155 2.50 -16.12 19.06
N ALA A 156 3.25 -17.10 18.53
CA ALA A 156 2.84 -18.49 18.41
C ALA A 156 4.01 -19.43 18.75
N ASP A 157 4.26 -19.63 20.05
CA ASP A 157 5.45 -20.31 20.58
C ASP A 157 5.70 -21.73 20.02
N ASN A 158 4.62 -22.46 19.69
CA ASN A 158 4.70 -23.83 19.20
C ASN A 158 4.61 -23.95 17.67
N TRP A 159 4.54 -22.83 16.96
CA TRP A 159 4.41 -22.84 15.50
C TRP A 159 5.79 -22.79 14.83
N GLN A 160 6.04 -23.77 13.96
CA GLN A 160 7.24 -23.80 13.12
C GLN A 160 6.85 -23.54 11.67
N PRO A 161 7.27 -22.41 11.08
CA PRO A 161 6.93 -22.09 9.70
C PRO A 161 7.63 -23.03 8.72
N GLN A 162 6.86 -23.56 7.78
CA GLN A 162 7.39 -24.41 6.71
C GLN A 162 7.74 -23.57 5.48
N GLY A 163 8.78 -23.98 4.75
CA GLY A 163 9.17 -23.34 3.48
C GLY A 163 9.79 -21.94 3.59
N ALA A 164 10.01 -21.42 4.81
CA ALA A 164 10.78 -20.20 5.02
C ALA A 164 12.29 -20.51 4.97
N ASP A 165 13.06 -19.66 4.30
CA ASP A 165 14.52 -19.70 4.40
C ASP A 165 14.95 -19.47 5.85
N ALA A 166 15.60 -20.46 6.46
CA ALA A 166 15.92 -20.46 7.88
C ALA A 166 16.85 -19.30 8.30
N LYS A 167 17.78 -18.91 7.42
CA LYS A 167 18.72 -17.82 7.70
C LYS A 167 17.99 -16.47 7.66
N LYS A 168 17.17 -16.24 6.64
CA LYS A 168 16.36 -15.02 6.52
C LYS A 168 15.35 -14.91 7.65
N PHE A 169 14.71 -16.03 8.01
CA PHE A 169 13.78 -16.11 9.13
C PHE A 169 14.44 -15.71 10.45
N ALA A 170 15.60 -16.28 10.78
CA ALA A 170 16.32 -15.97 12.03
C ALA A 170 16.71 -14.47 12.10
N VAL A 171 17.22 -13.92 11.00
CA VAL A 171 17.55 -12.48 10.90
C VAL A 171 16.31 -11.62 11.07
N ALA A 172 15.20 -11.98 10.43
CA ALA A 172 13.95 -11.25 10.53
C ALA A 172 13.40 -11.28 11.96
N GLN A 173 13.37 -12.46 12.59
CA GLN A 173 12.86 -12.62 13.95
C GLN A 173 13.65 -11.76 14.94
N GLN A 174 14.98 -11.74 14.82
CA GLN A 174 15.83 -10.90 15.66
C GLN A 174 15.53 -9.40 15.49
N ARG A 175 15.44 -8.91 14.25
CA ARG A 175 15.19 -7.49 13.97
C ARG A 175 13.80 -7.04 14.43
N ILE A 176 12.79 -7.86 14.15
CA ILE A 176 11.40 -7.56 14.52
C ILE A 176 11.25 -7.56 16.04
N ARG A 177 11.81 -8.56 16.74
CA ARG A 177 11.79 -8.61 18.20
C ARG A 177 12.44 -7.38 18.84
N ALA A 178 13.53 -6.87 18.27
CA ALA A 178 14.18 -5.65 18.75
C ALA A 178 13.34 -4.38 18.55
N SER A 179 12.41 -4.40 17.59
CA SER A 179 11.53 -3.27 17.24
C SER A 179 10.12 -3.40 17.82
N LEU A 180 9.83 -4.52 18.50
CA LEU A 180 8.50 -4.79 19.03
C LEU A 180 8.22 -3.91 20.25
N PRO A 181 7.03 -3.27 20.33
CA PRO A 181 6.62 -2.57 21.54
C PRO A 181 6.61 -3.50 22.76
N ARG A 182 6.89 -2.95 23.95
CA ARG A 182 6.84 -3.71 25.20
C ARG A 182 5.43 -4.19 25.54
N THR A 183 4.42 -3.45 25.09
CA THR A 183 3.00 -3.72 25.31
C THR A 183 2.29 -3.66 23.97
N LEU A 184 1.55 -4.71 23.66
CA LEU A 184 0.65 -4.82 22.52
C LEU A 184 -0.75 -5.18 23.04
N ASP A 185 -1.76 -5.01 22.18
CA ASP A 185 -3.12 -5.40 22.52
C ASP A 185 -3.22 -6.92 22.79
N ASP A 186 -4.07 -7.29 23.75
CA ASP A 186 -4.21 -8.67 24.22
C ASP A 186 -4.72 -9.66 23.14
N ASP A 187 -5.33 -9.15 22.07
CA ASP A 187 -5.86 -9.95 20.96
C ASP A 187 -4.83 -10.24 19.86
N VAL A 188 -3.64 -9.63 19.87
CA VAL A 188 -2.60 -9.84 18.85
C VAL A 188 -2.20 -11.32 18.70
N PRO A 189 -2.02 -12.11 19.78
CA PRO A 189 -1.74 -13.53 19.66
C PRO A 189 -2.87 -14.33 19.00
N VAL A 190 -4.13 -13.98 19.26
CA VAL A 190 -5.30 -14.63 18.64
C VAL A 190 -5.32 -14.31 17.14
N LEU A 191 -5.14 -13.04 16.78
CA LEU A 191 -5.04 -12.61 15.38
C LEU A 191 -3.88 -13.33 14.65
N ALA A 192 -2.74 -13.51 15.30
CA ALA A 192 -1.61 -14.24 14.72
C ALA A 192 -1.97 -15.69 14.37
N LEU A 193 -2.67 -16.39 15.27
CA LEU A 193 -3.13 -17.76 15.02
C LEU A 193 -4.15 -17.84 13.87
N GLU A 194 -5.07 -16.88 13.77
CA GLU A 194 -6.02 -16.79 12.65
C GLU A 194 -5.30 -16.52 11.31
N VAL A 195 -4.27 -15.67 11.32
CA VAL A 195 -3.43 -15.42 10.15
C VAL A 195 -2.67 -16.67 9.75
N ILE A 196 -2.07 -17.39 10.71
CA ILE A 196 -1.37 -18.67 10.46
C ILE A 196 -2.32 -19.67 9.77
N GLY A 197 -3.56 -19.78 10.26
CA GLY A 197 -4.55 -20.69 9.69
C GLY A 197 -5.05 -20.30 8.29
N SER A 198 -5.00 -19.01 7.92
CA SER A 198 -5.64 -18.49 6.70
C SER A 198 -4.69 -18.09 5.57
N ILE A 199 -3.42 -17.77 5.89
CA ILE A 199 -2.46 -17.27 4.90
C ILE A 199 -2.01 -18.34 3.89
N GLY A 200 -1.90 -19.60 4.34
CA GLY A 200 -1.44 -20.73 3.52
C GLY A 200 -0.12 -20.41 2.80
N ASN A 201 -0.04 -20.77 1.51
CA ASN A 201 1.15 -20.54 0.68
C ASN A 201 1.16 -19.19 -0.05
N ARG A 202 0.29 -18.25 0.35
CA ARG A 202 0.05 -16.99 -0.38
C ARG A 202 0.86 -15.79 0.16
N ALA A 203 1.72 -15.99 1.16
CA ALA A 203 2.49 -14.90 1.76
C ALA A 203 3.36 -14.12 0.76
N SER A 204 3.86 -14.78 -0.30
CA SER A 204 4.61 -14.12 -1.37
C SER A 204 3.79 -13.15 -2.21
N GLN A 205 2.45 -13.24 -2.15
CA GLN A 205 1.52 -12.35 -2.84
C GLN A 205 1.10 -11.16 -1.96
N LEU A 206 1.53 -11.11 -0.69
CA LEU A 206 1.03 -10.13 0.27
C LEU A 206 1.32 -8.68 -0.15
N ALA A 207 2.54 -8.38 -0.62
CA ALA A 207 2.87 -7.04 -1.11
C ALA A 207 2.00 -6.66 -2.32
N THR A 208 1.77 -7.59 -3.24
CA THR A 208 0.87 -7.38 -4.38
C THR A 208 -0.56 -7.07 -3.91
N SER A 209 -1.12 -7.85 -2.98
CA SER A 209 -2.47 -7.60 -2.47
C SER A 209 -2.59 -6.31 -1.66
N LEU A 210 -1.54 -5.89 -0.95
CA LEU A 210 -1.49 -4.57 -0.32
C LEU A 210 -1.56 -3.46 -1.38
N HIS A 211 -0.81 -3.61 -2.47
CA HIS A 211 -0.86 -2.66 -3.58
C HIS A 211 -2.19 -2.66 -4.33
N GLU A 212 -2.81 -3.82 -4.55
CA GLU A 212 -4.17 -3.93 -5.08
C GLU A 212 -5.17 -3.17 -4.20
N TRP A 213 -5.10 -3.33 -2.86
CA TRP A 213 -5.96 -2.59 -1.94
C TRP A 213 -5.77 -1.06 -2.05
N GLY A 214 -4.51 -0.61 -2.12
CA GLY A 214 -4.19 0.81 -2.36
C GLY A 214 -4.70 1.30 -3.71
N ASN A 215 -4.54 0.51 -4.78
CA ASN A 215 -4.99 0.85 -6.14
C ASN A 215 -6.51 0.93 -6.24
N ARG A 216 -7.24 0.00 -5.64
CA ARG A 216 -8.71 0.00 -5.60
C ARG A 216 -9.25 1.20 -4.82
N THR A 217 -8.59 1.55 -3.71
CA THR A 217 -8.90 2.77 -2.94
C THR A 217 -8.65 4.03 -3.78
N ALA A 218 -7.51 4.11 -4.45
CA ALA A 218 -7.16 5.24 -5.31
C ALA A 218 -8.09 5.36 -6.54
N LEU A 219 -8.52 4.24 -7.12
CA LEU A 219 -9.51 4.23 -8.19
C LEU A 219 -10.86 4.76 -7.69
N LEU A 220 -11.32 4.34 -6.51
CA LEU A 220 -12.54 4.88 -5.93
C LEU A 220 -12.44 6.39 -5.64
N ALA A 221 -11.26 6.85 -5.21
CA ALA A 221 -10.99 8.26 -4.92
C ALA A 221 -10.98 9.13 -6.19
N ILE A 222 -10.29 8.69 -7.24
CA ILE A 222 -10.08 9.47 -8.48
C ILE A 222 -11.22 9.26 -9.48
N GLY A 223 -11.76 8.04 -9.56
CA GLY A 223 -12.82 7.64 -10.49
C GLY A 223 -12.33 7.31 -11.91
N ASP A 224 -11.13 7.74 -12.30
CA ASP A 224 -10.57 7.56 -13.66
C ASP A 224 -9.67 6.32 -13.78
N PRO A 225 -10.11 5.25 -14.48
CA PRO A 225 -9.28 4.07 -14.73
C PRO A 225 -8.07 4.36 -15.61
N ARG A 226 -8.11 5.37 -16.49
CA ARG A 226 -6.97 5.69 -17.35
C ARG A 226 -5.83 6.30 -16.54
N ALA A 227 -6.13 7.25 -15.65
CA ALA A 227 -5.15 7.78 -14.71
C ALA A 227 -4.53 6.66 -13.86
N ALA A 228 -5.36 5.72 -13.39
CA ALA A 228 -4.90 4.58 -12.60
C ALA A 228 -3.95 3.65 -13.38
N LEU A 229 -4.30 3.29 -14.62
CA LEU A 229 -3.43 2.46 -15.45
C LEU A 229 -2.10 3.17 -15.80
N ARG A 230 -2.13 4.48 -16.07
CA ARG A 230 -0.91 5.28 -16.27
C ARG A 230 -0.06 5.31 -15.00
N ALA A 231 -0.66 5.44 -13.83
CA ALA A 231 0.08 5.39 -12.57
C ALA A 231 0.76 4.03 -12.36
N ILE A 232 0.06 2.92 -12.65
CA ILE A 232 0.61 1.55 -12.56
C ILE A 232 1.74 1.32 -13.57
N SER A 233 1.67 1.94 -14.75
CA SER A 233 2.69 1.78 -15.79
C SER A 233 3.92 2.67 -15.61
N GLY A 234 3.91 3.59 -14.64
CA GLY A 234 4.97 4.60 -14.49
C GLY A 234 4.84 5.79 -15.44
N GLY A 235 3.63 6.08 -15.91
CA GLY A 235 3.25 7.29 -16.64
C GLY A 235 2.86 7.06 -18.10
N GLU A 236 3.36 6.00 -18.73
CA GLU A 236 3.17 5.74 -20.16
C GLU A 236 2.46 4.41 -20.40
N LEU A 237 1.40 4.42 -21.20
CA LEU A 237 0.69 3.22 -21.64
C LEU A 237 1.00 2.98 -23.11
N PRO A 238 0.97 1.71 -23.58
CA PRO A 238 1.02 1.44 -25.01
C PRO A 238 -0.06 2.25 -25.76
N GLU A 239 0.34 2.88 -26.87
CA GLU A 239 -0.56 3.71 -27.68
C GLU A 239 -1.62 2.85 -28.40
N ASP A 240 -1.21 1.70 -28.92
CA ASP A 240 -2.08 0.72 -29.55
C ASP A 240 -2.97 0.00 -28.53
N ASP A 241 -4.26 -0.10 -28.83
CA ASP A 241 -5.25 -0.68 -27.91
C ASP A 241 -5.06 -2.19 -27.69
N ALA A 242 -4.60 -2.93 -28.71
CA ALA A 242 -4.35 -4.36 -28.57
C ALA A 242 -3.09 -4.62 -27.72
N GLU A 243 -2.03 -3.83 -27.91
CA GLU A 243 -0.85 -3.87 -27.04
C GLU A 243 -1.17 -3.42 -25.61
N ARG A 244 -2.03 -2.42 -25.44
CA ARG A 244 -2.50 -2.01 -24.11
C ARG A 244 -3.28 -3.12 -23.41
N ALA A 245 -4.18 -3.80 -24.12
CA ALA A 245 -4.91 -4.95 -23.56
C ALA A 245 -3.98 -6.12 -23.17
N LYS A 246 -2.97 -6.41 -24.00
CA LYS A 246 -1.93 -7.41 -23.67
C LYS A 246 -1.14 -6.99 -22.43
N TRP A 247 -0.77 -5.72 -22.33
CA TRP A 247 -0.06 -5.18 -21.16
C TRP A 247 -0.89 -5.33 -19.88
N VAL A 248 -2.17 -4.92 -19.91
CA VAL A 248 -3.09 -5.10 -18.77
C VAL A 248 -3.16 -6.56 -18.35
N THR A 249 -3.26 -7.50 -19.30
CA THR A 249 -3.35 -8.93 -18.99
C THR A 249 -2.08 -9.49 -18.32
N ARG A 250 -0.91 -8.95 -18.68
CA ARG A 250 0.41 -9.40 -18.19
C ARG A 250 0.83 -8.73 -16.87
N ASN A 251 0.33 -7.53 -16.58
CA ASN A 251 0.62 -6.82 -15.34
C ASN A 251 -0.45 -7.18 -14.28
N ALA A 252 -0.03 -7.78 -13.17
CA ALA A 252 -0.95 -8.27 -12.13
C ALA A 252 -1.81 -7.16 -11.51
N GLU A 253 -1.21 -6.01 -11.16
CA GLU A 253 -1.92 -4.88 -10.57
C GLU A 253 -2.90 -4.25 -11.56
N ALA A 254 -2.51 -4.10 -12.84
CA ALA A 254 -3.38 -3.57 -13.88
C ALA A 254 -4.57 -4.50 -14.15
N ARG A 255 -4.32 -5.81 -14.19
CA ARG A 255 -5.36 -6.82 -14.36
C ARG A 255 -6.35 -6.81 -13.21
N ASP A 256 -5.86 -6.78 -11.96
CA ASP A 256 -6.72 -6.68 -10.78
C ASP A 256 -7.60 -5.44 -10.85
N LEU A 257 -7.00 -4.28 -11.12
CA LEU A 257 -7.73 -3.02 -11.17
C LEU A 257 -8.80 -3.02 -12.28
N ALA A 258 -8.48 -3.56 -13.45
CA ALA A 258 -9.44 -3.66 -14.56
C ALA A 258 -10.64 -4.54 -14.19
N VAL A 259 -10.39 -5.72 -13.58
CA VAL A 259 -11.46 -6.62 -13.12
C VAL A 259 -12.28 -5.97 -12.00
N PHE A 260 -11.62 -5.34 -11.03
CA PHE A 260 -12.29 -4.67 -9.93
C PHE A 260 -13.19 -3.52 -10.41
N SER A 261 -12.75 -2.73 -11.40
CA SER A 261 -13.47 -1.54 -11.89
C SER A 261 -14.85 -1.84 -12.50
N VAL A 262 -15.12 -3.11 -12.84
CA VAL A 262 -16.41 -3.57 -13.37
C VAL A 262 -17.12 -4.54 -12.41
N SER A 263 -16.61 -4.68 -11.19
CA SER A 263 -17.15 -5.61 -10.19
C SER A 263 -18.32 -5.00 -9.40
N GLU A 264 -19.15 -5.89 -8.85
CA GLU A 264 -20.23 -5.53 -7.92
C GLU A 264 -19.67 -4.82 -6.66
N LYS A 265 -18.51 -5.24 -6.14
CA LYS A 265 -17.87 -4.59 -4.99
C LYS A 265 -17.56 -3.11 -5.28
N TYR A 266 -17.08 -2.80 -6.49
CA TYR A 266 -16.81 -1.42 -6.88
C TYR A 266 -18.10 -0.61 -7.08
N ALA A 267 -19.12 -1.20 -7.72
CA ALA A 267 -20.43 -0.58 -7.86
C ALA A 267 -21.04 -0.22 -6.50
N GLN A 268 -21.00 -1.15 -5.53
CA GLN A 268 -21.46 -0.91 -4.16
C GLN A 268 -20.66 0.17 -3.44
N ALA A 269 -19.34 0.18 -3.60
CA ALA A 269 -18.49 1.21 -2.98
C ALA A 269 -18.81 2.61 -3.55
N ARG A 270 -19.06 2.72 -4.86
CA ARG A 270 -19.50 3.96 -5.50
C ARG A 270 -20.89 4.39 -5.04
N GLN A 271 -21.83 3.46 -4.96
CA GLN A 271 -23.18 3.75 -4.48
C GLN A 271 -23.17 4.29 -3.04
N ALA A 272 -22.35 3.72 -2.17
CA ALA A 272 -22.16 4.19 -0.79
C ALA A 272 -21.53 5.60 -0.69
N LEU A 273 -20.94 6.10 -1.77
CA LEU A 273 -20.47 7.48 -1.92
C LEU A 273 -21.46 8.40 -2.65
N GLY A 274 -22.60 7.88 -3.13
CA GLY A 274 -23.58 8.62 -3.92
C GLY A 274 -23.11 8.95 -5.34
N LEU A 275 -22.31 8.07 -5.94
CA LEU A 275 -21.67 8.23 -7.26
C LEU A 275 -22.22 7.29 -8.35
#